data_AF-A0A5D3CD80-F1
#
_entry.id   AF-A0A5D3CD80-F1
#
_cell.length_a   1.000
_cell.length_b   1.000
_cell.length_c   1.000
_cell.angle_alpha   90.00
_cell.angle_beta   90.00
_cell.angle_gamma   90.00
#
_symmetry.space_group_name_H-M   'P 1'
#
loop_
_entity.id
_entity.type
_entity.pdbx_description
1 polymer ?
#
loop_
_entity_poly.entity_id
_entity_poly.type
_entity_poly.pdbx_seq_one_letter_code
_entity_poly.pdbx_strand_id
1 'polypeptide(L)'
;MADHSCVKSTAMISPDEALKTVLEVAQCLPPIVVSLHDAIGKVLAQDIRASDPLPPYPASIKDGYAVVASDGPGEYPVIIESRAGNDGVGVTVTPGTVAYVTTGGAFLIIFES
;
A
#
# COMPACT_ATOMS: atom_id res chain seq x y z
N MET A 1 -63.37 6.91 35.59
CA MET A 1 -63.17 7.92 34.51
C MET A 1 -61.94 7.47 33.74
N ALA A 2 -62.15 6.96 32.53
CA ALA A 2 -61.11 6.33 31.72
C ALA A 2 -60.44 7.38 30.83
N ASP A 3 -59.14 7.60 31.03
CA ASP A 3 -58.31 8.36 30.11
C ASP A 3 -57.92 7.45 28.93
N HIS A 4 -58.74 7.51 27.88
CA HIS A 4 -58.41 6.91 26.59
C HIS A 4 -57.43 7.84 25.87
N SER A 5 -56.17 7.78 26.25
CA SER A 5 -55.10 8.46 25.51
C SER A 5 -54.92 7.78 24.15
N CYS A 6 -55.35 8.53 23.13
CA CYS A 6 -55.25 8.33 21.70
C CYS A 6 -54.02 7.51 21.26
N VAL A 7 -54.28 6.32 20.68
CA VAL A 7 -53.31 5.63 19.82
C VAL A 7 -53.00 6.57 18.66
N LYS A 8 -51.77 7.11 18.58
CA LYS A 8 -51.32 7.90 17.44
C LYS A 8 -51.44 7.04 16.19
N SER A 9 -52.41 7.37 15.33
CA SER A 9 -52.55 6.80 13.99
C SER A 9 -51.27 7.02 13.20
N THR A 10 -50.51 5.96 12.94
CA THR A 10 -49.38 5.97 12.01
C THR A 10 -49.92 6.08 10.59
N ALA A 11 -49.89 7.30 10.02
CA ALA A 11 -50.14 7.49 8.60
C ALA A 11 -49.15 6.66 7.78
N MET A 12 -49.61 6.01 6.71
CA MET A 12 -48.74 5.29 5.79
C MET A 12 -47.85 6.30 5.06
N ILE A 13 -46.54 6.18 5.25
CA ILE A 13 -45.52 7.02 4.59
C ILE A 13 -44.96 6.30 3.36
N SER A 14 -44.36 7.07 2.45
CA SER A 14 -43.67 6.50 1.29
C SER A 14 -42.37 5.77 1.69
N PRO A 15 -41.87 4.82 0.87
CA PRO A 15 -40.58 4.18 1.12
C PRO A 15 -39.40 5.15 1.25
N ASP A 16 -39.41 6.24 0.49
CA ASP A 16 -38.36 7.27 0.52
C ASP A 16 -38.39 8.06 1.84
N GLU A 17 -39.59 8.42 2.32
CA GLU A 17 -39.77 9.04 3.64
C GLU A 17 -39.33 8.10 4.76
N ALA A 18 -39.67 6.81 4.66
CA ALA A 18 -39.25 5.81 5.63
C ALA A 18 -37.73 5.66 5.69
N LEU A 19 -37.07 5.54 4.52
CA LEU A 19 -35.62 5.45 4.43
C LEU A 19 -34.94 6.70 5.01
N LYS A 20 -35.46 7.89 4.67
CA LYS A 20 -34.97 9.16 5.21
C LYS A 20 -35.06 9.19 6.73
N THR A 21 -36.21 8.86 7.31
CA THR A 21 -36.38 8.82 8.77
C THR A 21 -35.43 7.82 9.44
N VAL A 22 -35.22 6.64 8.84
CA VAL A 22 -34.27 5.66 9.38
C VAL A 22 -32.85 6.20 9.40
N LEU A 23 -32.39 6.82 8.30
CA LEU A 23 -31.05 7.39 8.19
C LEU A 23 -30.86 8.64 9.07
N GLU A 24 -31.91 9.43 9.31
CA GLU A 24 -31.88 10.60 10.20
C GLU A 24 -31.70 10.21 11.67
N VAL A 25 -32.25 9.07 12.10
CA VAL A 25 -32.15 8.61 13.49
C VAL A 25 -30.92 7.72 13.70
N ALA A 26 -30.45 7.02 12.67
CA ALA A 26 -29.26 6.19 12.75
C ALA A 26 -28.02 7.02 13.11
N GLN A 27 -27.34 6.66 14.19
CA GLN A 27 -26.09 7.29 14.62
C GLN A 27 -24.91 6.41 14.23
N CYS A 28 -23.85 7.02 13.72
CA CYS A 28 -22.60 6.32 13.50
C CYS A 28 -22.02 5.88 14.85
N LEU A 29 -21.55 4.64 14.93
CA LEU A 29 -20.90 4.13 16.14
C LEU A 29 -19.52 4.78 16.32
N PRO A 30 -19.06 4.97 17.57
CA PRO A 30 -17.69 5.41 17.83
C PRO A 30 -16.67 4.47 17.19
N PRO A 31 -15.55 4.99 16.68
CA PRO A 31 -14.51 4.17 16.08
C PRO A 31 -13.83 3.28 17.12
N ILE A 32 -13.35 2.12 16.67
CA ILE A 32 -12.59 1.17 17.49
C ILE A 32 -11.26 0.85 16.82
N VAL A 33 -10.24 0.58 17.64
CA VAL A 33 -8.96 0.03 17.17
C VAL A 33 -9.03 -1.48 17.24
N VAL A 34 -8.69 -2.15 16.15
CA VAL A 34 -8.71 -3.62 16.04
C VAL A 34 -7.42 -4.11 15.40
N SER A 35 -7.16 -5.42 15.54
CA SER A 35 -6.08 -6.06 14.81
C SER A 35 -6.37 -6.08 13.31
N LEU A 36 -5.34 -6.22 12.47
CA LEU A 36 -5.50 -6.27 11.01
C LEU A 36 -6.43 -7.42 10.57
N HIS A 37 -6.33 -8.57 11.22
CA HIS A 37 -7.15 -9.75 10.89
C HIS A 37 -8.64 -9.55 11.21
N ASP A 38 -8.94 -8.71 12.21
CA ASP A 38 -10.31 -8.37 12.59
C ASP A 38 -10.87 -7.17 11.82
N ALA A 39 -10.07 -6.52 10.97
CA ALA A 39 -10.48 -5.32 10.23
C ALA A 39 -11.42 -5.63 9.05
N ILE A 40 -11.44 -6.88 8.56
CA ILE A 40 -12.26 -7.29 7.41
C ILE A 40 -13.74 -7.00 7.68
N GLY A 41 -14.40 -6.35 6.73
CA GLY A 41 -15.82 -5.98 6.82
C GLY A 41 -16.12 -4.72 7.63
N LYS A 42 -15.10 -4.03 8.17
CA LYS A 42 -15.25 -2.73 8.85
C LYS A 42 -15.01 -1.58 7.88
N VAL A 43 -15.52 -0.40 8.23
CA VAL A 43 -15.25 0.86 7.53
C VAL A 43 -14.11 1.59 8.24
N LEU A 44 -13.15 2.12 7.47
CA LEU A 44 -12.06 2.91 8.03
C LEU A 44 -12.58 4.19 8.67
N ALA A 45 -12.16 4.44 9.90
CA ALA A 45 -12.49 5.66 10.63
C ALA A 45 -11.52 6.83 10.37
N GLN A 46 -10.41 6.56 9.65
CA GLN A 46 -9.38 7.54 9.33
C GLN A 46 -8.66 7.16 8.04
N ASP A 47 -8.06 8.16 7.39
CA ASP A 47 -7.15 7.94 6.26
C ASP A 47 -5.92 7.14 6.66
N ILE A 48 -5.41 6.33 5.73
CA ILE A 48 -4.16 5.58 5.87
C ILE A 48 -3.17 6.10 4.83
N ARG A 49 -1.94 6.39 5.27
CA ARG A 49 -0.84 6.86 4.41
C ARG A 49 0.35 5.92 4.59
N ALA A 50 1.03 5.59 3.49
CA ALA A 50 2.29 4.86 3.56
C ALA A 50 3.35 5.76 4.21
N SER A 51 4.10 5.21 5.17
CA SER A 51 5.25 5.89 5.77
C SER A 51 6.45 5.93 4.82
N ASP A 52 6.58 4.92 3.97
CA ASP A 52 7.75 4.66 3.14
C ASP A 52 7.32 4.30 1.70
N PRO A 53 8.16 4.58 0.68
CA PRO A 53 7.94 4.09 -0.67
C PRO A 53 8.08 2.57 -0.73
N LEU A 54 7.44 1.97 -1.74
CA LEU A 54 7.55 0.53 -2.03
C LEU A 54 7.87 0.34 -3.53
N PRO A 55 9.05 -0.18 -3.90
CA PRO A 55 10.15 -0.60 -3.02
C PRO A 55 10.85 0.59 -2.32
N PRO A 56 11.43 0.39 -1.12
CA PRO A 56 12.14 1.46 -0.41
C PRO A 56 13.54 1.77 -0.99
N TYR A 57 13.96 1.04 -2.01
CA TYR A 57 15.20 1.19 -2.75
C TYR A 57 14.97 0.85 -4.24
N PRO A 58 15.85 1.26 -5.16
CA PRO A 58 15.77 0.83 -6.55
C PRO A 58 15.96 -0.69 -6.64
N ALA A 59 14.90 -1.41 -6.97
CA ALA A 59 14.90 -2.87 -7.03
C ALA A 59 14.90 -3.35 -8.49
N SER A 60 15.65 -4.41 -8.78
CA SER A 60 15.60 -5.02 -10.10
C SER A 60 14.25 -5.68 -10.34
N ILE A 61 13.69 -5.47 -11.54
CA ILE A 61 12.46 -6.14 -12.00
C ILE A 61 12.75 -7.48 -12.68
N LYS A 62 14.03 -7.86 -12.82
CA LYS A 62 14.50 -9.05 -13.53
C LYS A 62 15.67 -9.70 -12.81
N ASP A 63 15.87 -10.97 -13.13
CA ASP A 63 17.16 -11.62 -12.92
C ASP A 63 18.09 -11.24 -14.09
N GLY A 64 19.30 -10.77 -13.79
CA GLY A 64 20.23 -10.28 -14.79
C GLY A 64 21.44 -9.56 -14.20
N TYR A 65 21.89 -8.50 -14.88
CA TYR A 65 23.04 -7.72 -14.45
C TYR A 65 22.69 -6.22 -14.38
N ALA A 66 23.09 -5.58 -13.28
CA ALA A 66 23.20 -4.13 -13.20
C ALA A 66 24.44 -3.70 -13.99
N VAL A 67 24.22 -2.81 -14.95
CA VAL A 67 25.22 -2.33 -15.91
C VAL A 67 25.22 -0.81 -15.95
N VAL A 68 26.35 -0.20 -16.33
CA VAL A 68 26.35 1.21 -16.73
C VAL A 68 25.88 1.28 -18.18
N ALA A 69 24.75 1.95 -18.43
CA ALA A 69 24.09 1.90 -19.75
C ALA A 69 24.97 2.40 -20.90
N SER A 70 25.88 3.34 -20.64
CA SER A 70 26.82 3.90 -21.61
C SER A 70 27.96 2.96 -22.02
N ASP A 71 28.23 1.88 -21.28
CA ASP A 71 29.29 0.93 -21.60
C ASP A 71 28.99 0.11 -22.87
N GLY A 72 27.71 -0.09 -23.20
CA GLY A 72 27.28 -0.87 -24.36
C GLY A 72 27.52 -2.39 -24.22
N PRO A 73 27.52 -3.13 -25.33
CA PRO A 73 27.82 -4.56 -25.34
C PRO A 73 29.32 -4.84 -25.16
N GLY A 74 29.65 -5.85 -24.36
CA GLY A 74 31.04 -6.25 -24.10
C GLY A 74 31.15 -7.38 -23.09
N GLU A 75 32.39 -7.76 -22.77
CA GLU A 75 32.72 -8.65 -21.66
C GLU A 75 33.12 -7.81 -20.45
N TYR A 76 32.45 -8.05 -19.31
CA TYR A 76 32.66 -7.28 -18.09
C TYR A 76 32.87 -8.20 -16.88
N PRO A 77 33.78 -7.86 -15.95
CA PRO A 77 33.90 -8.55 -14.68
C PRO A 77 32.64 -8.35 -13.82
N VAL A 78 32.14 -9.44 -13.24
CA VAL A 78 31.08 -9.40 -12.24
C VAL A 78 31.71 -9.12 -10.88
N ILE A 79 31.43 -7.96 -10.30
CA ILE A 79 32.10 -7.51 -9.07
C ILE A 79 31.34 -7.86 -7.79
N ILE A 80 30.04 -8.15 -7.90
CA ILE A 80 29.18 -8.53 -6.77
C ILE A 80 27.90 -9.22 -7.26
N GLU A 81 27.24 -9.92 -6.35
CA GLU A 81 25.89 -10.47 -6.54
C GLU A 81 24.96 -9.80 -5.51
N SER A 82 23.88 -9.14 -5.97
CA SER A 82 22.85 -8.56 -5.10
C SER A 82 21.53 -9.29 -5.25
N ARG A 83 21.17 -10.09 -4.24
CA ARG A 83 19.93 -10.87 -4.26
C ARG A 83 18.87 -10.26 -3.35
N ALA A 84 19.23 -9.93 -2.12
CA ALA A 84 18.33 -9.32 -1.15
C ALA A 84 19.08 -8.67 0.01
N GLY A 85 18.37 -7.91 0.83
CA GLY A 85 18.91 -7.36 2.08
C GLY A 85 20.13 -6.47 1.83
N ASN A 86 21.25 -6.79 2.50
CA ASN A 86 22.47 -5.98 2.49
C ASN A 86 23.48 -6.40 1.43
N ASP A 87 23.10 -7.23 0.46
CA ASP A 87 24.02 -7.66 -0.59
C ASP A 87 24.50 -6.46 -1.43
N GLY A 88 25.83 -6.31 -1.52
CA GLY A 88 26.48 -5.26 -2.28
C GLY A 88 26.37 -3.85 -1.67
N VAL A 89 25.94 -3.72 -0.42
CA VAL A 89 26.01 -2.45 0.32
C VAL A 89 27.45 -1.94 0.33
N GLY A 90 27.65 -0.68 -0.06
CA GLY A 90 28.96 -0.03 -0.11
C GLY A 90 29.78 -0.35 -1.35
N VAL A 91 29.31 -1.23 -2.23
CA VAL A 91 29.92 -1.46 -3.54
C VAL A 91 29.24 -0.52 -4.55
N THR A 92 29.98 -0.07 -5.56
CA THR A 92 29.48 0.80 -6.63
C THR A 92 29.80 0.15 -7.96
N VAL A 93 28.81 0.03 -8.84
CA VAL A 93 29.04 -0.43 -10.22
C VAL A 93 29.64 0.74 -10.99
N THR A 94 30.89 0.60 -11.41
CA THR A 94 31.63 1.60 -12.19
C THR A 94 31.66 1.22 -13.66
N PRO A 95 31.89 2.17 -14.60
CA PRO A 95 32.08 1.85 -16.00
C PRO A 95 33.09 0.71 -16.20
N GLY A 96 32.74 -0.26 -17.05
CA GLY A 96 33.52 -1.46 -17.30
C GLY A 96 33.31 -2.58 -16.27
N THR A 97 32.33 -2.50 -15.38
CA THR A 97 32.00 -3.56 -14.40
C THR A 97 30.49 -3.83 -14.36
N VAL A 98 30.10 -5.02 -13.90
CA VAL A 98 28.68 -5.37 -13.72
C VAL A 98 28.43 -6.05 -12.38
N ALA A 99 27.19 -5.99 -11.90
CA ALA A 99 26.76 -6.75 -10.72
C ALA A 99 25.62 -7.70 -11.10
N TYR A 100 25.68 -8.96 -10.68
CA TYR A 100 24.54 -9.87 -10.83
C TYR A 100 23.41 -9.43 -9.90
N VAL A 101 22.18 -9.37 -10.39
CA VAL A 101 20.99 -9.00 -9.61
C VAL A 101 19.87 -10.00 -9.84
N THR A 102 19.13 -10.35 -8.80
CA THR A 102 17.85 -11.06 -8.93
C THR A 102 16.68 -10.09 -8.81
N THR A 103 15.50 -10.54 -9.18
CA THR A 103 14.24 -9.81 -9.02
C THR A 103 14.05 -9.43 -7.55
N GLY A 104 13.85 -8.14 -7.28
CA GLY A 104 13.80 -7.58 -5.93
C GLY A 104 15.16 -7.21 -5.32
N GLY A 105 16.28 -7.59 -5.95
CA GLY A 105 17.62 -7.22 -5.50
C GLY A 105 17.88 -5.71 -5.64
N ALA A 106 18.63 -5.14 -4.71
CA ALA A 106 18.90 -3.70 -4.67
C ALA A 106 19.95 -3.29 -5.71
N PHE A 107 19.70 -2.20 -6.44
CA PHE A 107 20.71 -1.59 -7.31
C PHE A 107 21.73 -0.81 -6.48
N LEU A 108 23.00 -1.05 -6.76
CA LEU A 108 24.11 -0.22 -6.31
C LEU A 108 24.15 1.06 -7.17
N ILE A 109 24.55 2.18 -6.57
CA ILE A 109 24.59 3.49 -7.24
C ILE A 109 25.39 3.36 -8.55
N ILE A 110 24.74 3.67 -9.67
CA ILE A 110 25.39 3.87 -10.97
C ILE A 110 25.52 5.39 -11.12
N PHE A 111 26.75 5.91 -11.04
CA PHE A 111 26.98 7.31 -11.39
C PHE A 111 26.86 7.43 -12.92
N GLU A 112 25.83 8.14 -13.37
CA GLU A 112 25.91 8.86 -14.64
C GLU A 112 26.81 10.08 -14.43
N SER A 113 27.79 10.30 -15.33
CA SER A 113 28.50 11.57 -15.44
C SER A 113 27.68 12.58 -16.22
#